data_AF-A0A5C7W2Y3-F1
#
_entry.id   AF-A0A5C7W2Y3-F1
#
_cell.length_a   1.000
_cell.length_b   1.000
_cell.length_c   1.000
_cell.angle_alpha   90.00
_cell.angle_beta   90.00
_cell.angle_gamma   90.00
#
_symmetry.space_group_name_H-M   'P 1'
#
loop_
_entity.id
_entity.type
_entity.pdbx_description
1 polymer ?
#
loop_
_entity_poly.entity_id
_entity_poly.type
_entity_poly.pdbx_seq_one_letter_code
_entity_poly.pdbx_strand_id
1 'polypeptide(L)'
;VLEETAYDFTPSALVGVYLNRFRRTRTGDDITYLRFVFTGQLGEHHPWRDLDDGIVRAVWLTPDELRSSRTRHRSPLVLQSVNDYLAAQRAPLGLIHTDASVLQPPR
;
A
#
# COMPACT_ATOMS: atom_id res chain seq x y z
N VAL A 1 -3.73 -1.67 6.37
CA VAL A 1 -3.83 -3.11 6.02
C VAL A 1 -5.05 -3.72 6.68
N LEU A 2 -5.17 -3.64 8.01
CA LEU A 2 -6.32 -4.13 8.77
C LEU A 2 -7.67 -3.65 8.22
N GLU A 3 -7.83 -2.36 7.96
CA GLU A 3 -9.09 -1.76 7.46
C GLU A 3 -9.53 -2.32 6.09
N GLU A 4 -8.60 -2.52 5.15
CA GLU A 4 -8.93 -2.99 3.79
C GLU A 4 -8.88 -4.52 3.63
N THR A 5 -8.33 -5.27 4.59
CA THR A 5 -8.10 -6.72 4.43
C THR A 5 -8.54 -7.59 5.61
N ALA A 6 -8.85 -6.98 6.75
CA ALA A 6 -9.08 -7.65 8.03
C ALA A 6 -7.87 -8.43 8.60
N TYR A 7 -6.65 -8.21 8.08
CA TYR A 7 -5.44 -8.79 8.65
C TYR A 7 -4.61 -7.76 9.43
N ASP A 8 -4.05 -8.21 10.56
CA ASP A 8 -2.97 -7.49 11.21
C ASP A 8 -1.72 -7.46 10.33
N PHE A 9 -0.90 -6.42 10.50
CA PHE A 9 0.31 -6.25 9.72
C PHE A 9 1.42 -5.58 10.51
N THR A 10 2.59 -6.21 10.54
CA THR A 10 3.79 -5.65 11.15
C THR A 10 4.80 -5.31 10.04
N PRO A 11 5.07 -4.01 9.76
CA PRO A 11 6.06 -3.62 8.76
C PRO A 11 7.47 -4.02 9.23
N SER A 12 8.31 -4.40 8.27
CA SER A 12 9.70 -4.84 8.51
C SER A 12 10.72 -4.03 7.70
N ALA A 13 10.33 -3.49 6.54
CA ALA A 13 11.19 -2.66 5.71
C ALA A 13 10.36 -1.76 4.79
N LEU A 14 10.98 -0.67 4.34
CA LEU A 14 10.50 0.16 3.23
C LEU A 14 11.02 -0.45 1.92
N VAL A 15 10.13 -0.75 0.98
CA VAL A 15 10.49 -1.23 -0.36
C VAL A 15 10.87 -0.07 -1.27
N GLY A 16 10.08 1.01 -1.23
CA GLY A 16 10.33 2.18 -2.07
C GLY A 16 9.39 3.35 -1.78
N VAL A 17 9.76 4.51 -2.29
CA VAL A 17 8.98 5.75 -2.27
C VAL A 17 8.77 6.21 -3.70
N TYR A 18 7.52 6.34 -4.12
CA TYR A 18 7.17 6.59 -5.52
C TYR A 18 6.39 7.89 -5.64
N LEU A 19 6.87 8.80 -6.48
CA LEU A 19 6.13 9.97 -6.89
C LEU A 19 5.29 9.62 -8.14
N ASN A 20 4.00 9.88 -8.11
CA ASN A 20 3.11 9.64 -9.24
C ASN A 20 2.09 10.77 -9.38
N ARG A 21 1.79 11.15 -10.61
CA ARG A 21 0.77 12.16 -10.94
C ARG A 21 -0.29 11.50 -11.79
N PHE A 22 -1.55 11.70 -11.46
CA PHE A 22 -2.66 11.30 -12.34
C PHE A 22 -3.79 12.31 -12.28
N ARG A 23 -4.58 12.34 -13.35
CA ARG A 23 -5.78 13.16 -13.43
C ARG A 23 -7.00 12.32 -13.09
N ARG A 24 -7.79 12.73 -12.11
CA ARG A 24 -9.06 12.05 -11.79
C ARG A 24 -10.00 12.16 -12.98
N THR A 25 -10.44 11.02 -13.52
CA THR A 25 -11.34 10.99 -14.68
C THR A 25 -12.68 11.69 -14.43
N ARG A 26 -13.21 11.59 -13.19
CA ARG A 26 -14.52 12.17 -12.82
C ARG A 26 -14.50 13.67 -12.59
N THR A 27 -13.40 14.22 -12.06
CA THR A 27 -13.33 15.63 -11.62
C THR A 27 -12.36 16.47 -12.46
N GLY A 28 -11.45 15.83 -13.20
CA GLY A 28 -10.37 16.49 -13.94
C GLY A 28 -9.18 16.92 -13.08
N ASP A 29 -9.29 16.76 -11.75
CA ASP A 29 -8.29 17.17 -10.78
C ASP A 29 -6.94 16.55 -11.06
N ASP A 30 -5.90 17.36 -10.93
CA ASP A 30 -4.53 16.95 -11.08
C ASP A 30 -3.90 16.69 -9.72
N ILE A 31 -3.63 15.42 -9.43
CA ILE A 31 -3.21 15.00 -8.10
C ILE A 31 -1.84 14.34 -8.19
N THR A 32 -0.92 14.84 -7.36
CA THR A 32 0.40 14.26 -7.16
C THR A 32 0.42 13.51 -5.83
N TYR A 33 0.88 12.26 -5.86
CA TYR A 33 1.01 11.38 -4.72
C TYR A 33 2.48 11.06 -4.47
N LEU A 34 2.87 11.04 -3.20
CA LEU A 34 4.07 10.38 -2.72
C LEU A 34 3.65 9.10 -1.99
N ARG A 35 3.93 7.94 -2.58
CA ARG A 35 3.53 6.63 -2.04
C ARG A 35 4.71 5.95 -1.37
N PHE A 36 4.59 5.67 -0.07
CA PHE A 36 5.47 4.78 0.66
C PHE A 36 4.96 3.34 0.53
N VAL A 37 5.83 2.40 0.19
CA VAL A 37 5.50 0.97 0.10
C VAL A 37 6.30 0.21 1.14
N PHE A 38 5.59 -0.49 2.02
CA PHE A 38 6.19 -1.31 3.06
C PHE A 38 6.04 -2.80 2.74
N THR A 39 6.97 -3.59 3.25
CA THR A 39 6.81 -5.04 3.37
C THR A 39 6.91 -5.45 4.83
N GLY A 40 6.32 -6.59 5.17
CA GLY A 40 6.13 -6.98 6.56
C GLY A 40 5.55 -8.38 6.69
N GLN A 41 5.31 -8.76 7.94
CA GLN A 41 4.63 -10.00 8.28
C GLN A 41 3.13 -9.73 8.39
N LEU A 42 2.35 -10.61 7.78
CA LEU A 42 0.91 -10.65 7.98
C LEU A 42 0.61 -11.38 9.29
N GLY A 43 -0.29 -10.83 10.11
CA GLY A 43 -0.69 -11.38 11.39
C GLY A 43 -2.04 -12.11 11.34
N GLU A 44 -2.76 -12.05 12.45
CA GLU A 44 -4.08 -12.65 12.62
C GLU A 44 -5.09 -12.09 11.60
N HIS A 45 -5.99 -12.95 11.15
CA HIS A 45 -7.15 -12.57 10.34
C HIS A 45 -8.36 -12.39 11.26
N HIS A 46 -9.05 -11.26 11.13
CA HIS A 46 -10.23 -10.90 11.89
C HIS A 46 -11.48 -11.01 11.00
N PRO A 47 -11.99 -12.22 10.68
CA PRO A 47 -13.05 -12.42 9.67
C PRO A 47 -14.39 -11.77 10.04
N TRP A 48 -14.57 -11.38 11.30
CA TRP A 48 -15.75 -10.66 11.80
C TRP A 48 -15.71 -9.16 11.51
N ARG A 49 -14.59 -8.63 11.00
CA ARG A 49 -14.42 -7.21 10.73
C ARG A 49 -14.87 -6.89 9.31
N ASP A 50 -15.76 -5.91 9.19
CA ASP A 50 -16.14 -5.34 7.90
C ASP A 50 -14.96 -4.63 7.25
N LEU A 51 -14.88 -4.72 5.92
CA LEU A 51 -13.89 -4.00 5.12
C LEU A 51 -14.39 -2.58 4.82
N ASP A 52 -13.46 -1.65 4.65
CA ASP A 52 -13.79 -0.27 4.27
C ASP A 52 -14.66 -0.20 3.00
N ASP A 53 -15.48 0.85 2.93
CA ASP A 53 -16.34 1.13 1.78
C ASP A 53 -15.53 1.16 0.47
N GLY A 54 -16.06 0.51 -0.57
CA GLY A 54 -15.40 0.33 -1.86
C GLY A 54 -14.46 -0.88 -1.95
N ILE A 55 -14.16 -1.57 -0.85
CA ILE A 55 -13.41 -2.83 -0.89
C ILE A 55 -14.37 -4.01 -1.07
N VAL A 56 -14.29 -4.67 -2.24
CA VAL A 56 -15.13 -5.84 -2.54
C VAL A 56 -14.66 -7.09 -1.79
N ARG A 57 -13.33 -7.33 -1.76
CA ARG A 57 -12.67 -8.47 -1.08
C ARG A 57 -11.15 -8.34 -1.16
N ALA A 58 -10.44 -8.98 -0.23
CA ALA A 58 -9.01 -9.26 -0.35
C ALA A 58 -8.76 -10.61 -1.04
N VAL A 59 -7.70 -10.70 -1.85
CA VAL A 59 -7.31 -11.92 -2.57
C VAL A 59 -5.81 -12.13 -2.54
N TRP A 60 -5.40 -13.40 -2.57
CA TRP A 60 -4.02 -13.80 -2.77
C TRP A 60 -3.81 -14.09 -4.25
N LEU A 61 -2.80 -13.43 -4.85
CA LEU A 61 -2.43 -13.63 -6.25
C LEU A 61 -0.96 -14.00 -6.33
N THR A 62 -0.64 -14.91 -7.23
CA THR A 62 0.72 -15.14 -7.70
C THR A 62 1.23 -13.93 -8.50
N PRO A 63 2.56 -13.77 -8.66
CA PRO A 63 3.12 -12.70 -9.50
C PRO A 63 2.58 -12.71 -10.94
N ASP A 64 2.33 -13.88 -11.52
CA ASP A 64 1.84 -14.01 -12.90
C ASP A 64 0.36 -13.66 -13.03
N GLU A 65 -0.47 -14.01 -12.04
CA GLU A 65 -1.87 -13.55 -11.98
C GLU A 65 -1.95 -12.02 -11.81
N LEU A 66 -1.04 -11.44 -11.02
CA LEU A 66 -0.96 -9.99 -10.86
C LEU A 66 -0.57 -9.33 -12.19
N ARG A 67 0.41 -9.85 -12.93
CA ARG A 67 0.81 -9.35 -14.26
C ARG A 67 -0.33 -9.46 -15.27
N SER A 68 -1.01 -10.61 -15.29
CA SER A 68 -2.13 -10.89 -16.20
C SER A 68 -3.34 -9.98 -15.96
N SER A 69 -3.44 -9.35 -14.79
CA SER A 69 -4.55 -8.46 -14.42
C SER A 69 -4.24 -6.96 -14.54
N ARG A 70 -3.17 -6.58 -15.25
CA ARG A 70 -2.67 -5.19 -15.35
C ARG A 70 -3.72 -4.16 -15.75
N THR A 71 -4.68 -4.52 -16.61
CA THR A 71 -5.77 -3.61 -17.04
C THR A 71 -6.71 -3.22 -15.91
N ARG A 72 -6.74 -3.98 -14.80
CA ARG A 72 -7.55 -3.70 -13.60
C ARG A 72 -6.78 -2.96 -12.52
N HIS A 73 -5.48 -2.71 -12.69
CA HIS A 73 -4.68 -2.06 -11.66
C HIS A 73 -5.06 -0.58 -11.54
N ARG A 74 -5.25 -0.12 -10.30
CA ARG A 74 -5.56 1.29 -10.00
C ARG A 74 -4.47 2.27 -10.42
N SER A 75 -3.24 1.79 -10.56
CA SER A 75 -2.09 2.55 -11.05
C SER A 75 -0.97 1.61 -11.49
N PRO A 76 -0.03 2.06 -12.35
CA PRO A 76 1.15 1.27 -12.71
C PRO A 76 2.03 0.92 -11.50
N LEU A 77 1.92 1.70 -10.41
CA LEU A 77 2.68 1.47 -9.18
C LEU A 77 2.32 0.17 -8.46
N VAL A 78 1.18 -0.46 -8.74
CA VAL A 78 0.83 -1.77 -8.16
C VAL A 78 1.88 -2.80 -8.57
N LEU A 79 2.05 -3.00 -9.88
CA LEU A 79 3.00 -3.98 -10.39
C LEU A 79 4.46 -3.58 -10.11
N GLN A 80 4.81 -2.29 -10.24
CA GLN A 80 6.15 -1.80 -9.93
C GLN A 80 6.55 -2.15 -8.49
N SER A 81 5.68 -1.86 -7.52
CA SER A 81 5.98 -2.10 -6.10
C SER A 81 6.22 -3.58 -5.77
N VAL A 82 5.53 -4.49 -6.46
CA VAL A 82 5.73 -5.94 -6.30
C VAL A 82 7.02 -6.39 -6.97
N ASN A 83 7.36 -5.86 -8.15
CA ASN A 83 8.63 -6.18 -8.81
C ASN A 83 9.83 -5.73 -7.97
N ASP A 84 9.78 -4.53 -7.39
CA ASP A 84 10.83 -4.03 -6.50
C ASP A 84 10.94 -4.88 -5.21
N TYR A 85 9.80 -5.33 -4.67
CA TYR A 85 9.79 -6.29 -3.57
C TYR A 85 10.48 -7.62 -3.95
N LEU A 86 10.17 -8.17 -5.12
CA LEU A 86 10.74 -9.41 -5.65
C LEU A 86 12.24 -9.28 -5.99
N ALA A 87 12.69 -8.08 -6.35
CA ALA A 87 14.10 -7.74 -6.53
C ALA A 87 14.85 -7.53 -5.19
N ALA A 88 14.26 -7.93 -4.06
CA ALA A 88 14.80 -7.83 -2.72
C ALA A 88 15.14 -6.41 -2.24
N GLN A 89 14.51 -5.36 -2.80
CA GLN A 89 14.70 -3.99 -2.30
C GLN A 89 14.15 -3.84 -0.89
N ARG A 90 15.01 -3.58 0.09
CA ARG A 90 14.65 -3.39 1.50
C ARG A 90 15.50 -2.27 2.09
N ALA A 91 14.87 -1.14 2.39
CA ALA A 91 15.48 -0.06 3.14
C ALA A 91 15.01 -0.12 4.61
N PRO A 92 15.87 0.24 5.58
CA PRO A 92 15.52 0.15 7.00
C PRO A 92 14.42 1.14 7.35
N LEU A 93 13.48 0.72 8.21
CA LEU A 93 12.39 1.58 8.67
C LEU A 93 12.89 2.86 9.37
N GLY A 94 14.09 2.81 9.96
CA GLY A 94 14.73 3.96 10.60
C GLY A 94 15.07 5.13 9.67
N LEU A 95 14.86 5.01 8.35
CA LEU A 95 14.90 6.15 7.43
C LEU A 95 13.66 7.06 7.54
N ILE A 96 12.58 6.55 8.12
CA ILE A 96 11.34 7.31 8.30
C ILE A 96 11.33 7.84 9.73
N HIS A 97 11.25 9.16 9.82
CA HIS A 97 11.18 9.87 11.08
C HIS A 97 9.79 10.48 11.24
N THR A 98 9.24 10.38 12.44
CA THR A 98 7.99 11.02 12.82
C THR A 98 8.27 11.81 14.07
N ASP A 99 8.03 13.12 14.01
CA ASP A 99 8.15 13.97 15.18
C ASP A 99 7.09 13.59 16.23
N ALA A 100 7.44 13.68 17.51
CA ALA A 100 6.55 13.28 18.59
C ALA A 100 5.25 14.11 18.64
N SER A 101 5.24 15.32 18.07
CA SER A 101 4.04 16.16 17.96
C SER A 101 2.90 15.50 17.17
N VAL A 102 3.18 14.58 16.24
CA VAL A 102 2.13 13.88 15.46
C VAL A 102 1.24 13.01 16.36
N LEU A 103 1.76 12.56 17.50
CA LEU A 103 1.03 11.75 18.46
C LEU A 103 0.32 12.59 19.53
N GLN A 104 0.49 13.92 19.48
CA GLN A 104 -0.12 14.85 20.43
C GLN A 104 -1.36 15.50 19.78
N PRO A 105 -2.40 15.83 20.57
CA PRO A 105 -3.49 16.64 20.08
C PRO A 105 -2.97 18.02 19.61
N PRO A 106 -3.56 18.59 18.54
CA PRO A 106 -3.18 19.93 18.09
C PRO A 106 -3.40 20.95 19.24
N ARG A 107 -2.41 21.82 19.45
CA ARG A 107 -2.51 22.93 20.43
C ARG A 107 -3.47 24.01 19.94
#